data_AF-A0A837ICX9-F1
#
_entry.id   AF-A0A837ICX9-F1
#
_cell.length_a   1.000
_cell.length_b   1.000
_cell.length_c   1.000
_cell.angle_alpha   90.00
_cell.angle_beta   90.00
_cell.angle_gamma   90.00
#
_symmetry.space_group_name_H-M   'P 1'
#
loop_
_entity.id
_entity.type
_entity.pdbx_description
1 polymer ?
#
loop_
_entity_poly.entity_id
_entity_poly.type
_entity_poly.pdbx_seq_one_letter_code
_entity_poly.pdbx_strand_id
1 'polypeptide(L)'
;ILEQVSSTQETRIKASEILTPPLVTPISPTQVLISFSTQKPVKTTIRFTKGQIKTYEVSPAPQNNHLLSVEGLTSGTQYIYAISIDTGVKTINTSAYTFTTP
;
A
#
# COMPACT_ATOMS: atom_id res chain seq x y z
N ILE A 1 12.97 -37.51 13.17
CA ILE A 1 12.83 -36.68 11.96
C ILE A 1 11.39 -36.18 11.95
N LEU A 2 11.09 -34.98 12.49
CA LEU A 2 9.71 -34.47 12.56
C LEU A 2 9.62 -33.00 13.01
N GLU A 3 10.38 -32.08 12.41
CA GLU A 3 10.22 -30.63 12.72
C GLU A 3 10.43 -29.73 11.48
N GLN A 4 9.89 -30.12 10.32
CA GLN A 4 9.94 -29.30 9.11
C GLN A 4 8.61 -28.67 8.68
N VAL A 5 7.58 -28.65 9.54
CA VAL A 5 6.24 -28.17 9.13
C VAL A 5 5.87 -26.76 9.62
N SER A 6 6.70 -26.11 10.43
CA SER A 6 6.35 -24.80 11.02
C SER A 6 6.68 -23.60 10.12
N SER A 7 7.54 -23.77 9.11
CA SER A 7 8.01 -22.63 8.29
C SER A 7 6.99 -22.13 7.26
N THR A 8 5.97 -22.92 6.92
CA THR A 8 4.92 -22.51 5.97
C THR A 8 3.75 -21.77 6.61
N GLN A 9 3.67 -21.71 7.95
CA GLN A 9 2.58 -21.00 8.65
C GLN A 9 2.97 -19.58 9.06
N GLU A 10 4.25 -19.29 9.30
CA GLU A 10 4.73 -17.94 9.64
C GLU A 10 4.71 -16.96 8.46
N THR A 11 4.57 -17.44 7.22
CA THR A 11 4.31 -16.60 6.04
C THR A 11 2.83 -16.29 5.83
N ARG A 12 1.90 -16.93 6.55
CA ARG A 12 0.45 -16.66 6.42
C ARG A 12 -0.09 -15.56 7.35
N ILE A 13 0.73 -15.02 8.25
CA ILE A 13 0.30 -13.98 9.22
C ILE A 13 0.97 -12.63 8.93
N LYS A 14 1.18 -12.25 7.66
CA LYS A 14 1.52 -10.86 7.29
C LYS A 14 0.88 -10.53 5.94
N ALA A 15 -0.06 -9.57 5.93
CA ALA A 15 -0.85 -9.08 4.78
C ALA A 15 -2.14 -9.86 4.38
N SER A 16 -3.01 -10.19 5.33
CA SER A 16 -4.40 -10.64 5.04
C SER A 16 -5.43 -9.51 4.98
N GLU A 17 -5.06 -8.25 5.24
CA GLU A 17 -6.03 -7.15 5.34
C GLU A 17 -6.32 -6.47 3.99
N ILE A 18 -5.42 -6.59 3.01
CA ILE A 18 -5.63 -6.09 1.64
C ILE A 18 -6.11 -7.24 0.77
N LEU A 19 -7.21 -7.03 0.04
CA LEU A 19 -7.83 -8.04 -0.82
C LEU A 19 -7.12 -8.15 -2.18
N THR A 20 -6.58 -7.04 -2.67
CA THR A 20 -5.94 -6.94 -3.98
C THR A 20 -4.70 -6.07 -3.91
N PRO A 21 -3.58 -6.44 -4.57
CA PRO A 21 -2.47 -5.53 -4.75
C PRO A 21 -2.97 -4.16 -5.26
N PRO A 22 -2.40 -3.03 -4.81
CA PRO A 22 -2.85 -1.73 -5.24
C PRO A 22 -2.70 -1.55 -6.75
N LEU A 23 -3.73 -1.00 -7.38
CA LEU A 23 -3.71 -0.59 -8.77
C LEU A 23 -3.24 0.85 -8.87
N VAL A 24 -2.18 1.09 -9.64
CA VAL A 24 -1.68 2.42 -9.98
C VAL A 24 -2.11 2.76 -11.40
N THR A 25 -2.92 3.79 -11.56
CA THR A 25 -3.41 4.29 -12.87
C THR A 25 -2.76 5.63 -13.17
N PRO A 26 -1.90 5.74 -14.20
CA PRO A 26 -1.36 7.03 -14.63
C PRO A 26 -2.48 7.93 -15.15
N ILE A 27 -2.53 9.18 -14.67
CA ILE A 27 -3.42 10.23 -15.17
C ILE A 27 -2.64 11.15 -16.11
N SER A 28 -1.38 11.44 -15.78
CA SER A 28 -0.42 12.19 -16.59
C SER A 28 1.01 11.74 -16.25
N PRO A 29 2.05 12.26 -16.93
CA PRO A 29 3.44 11.98 -16.55
C PRO A 29 3.82 12.43 -15.13
N THR A 30 3.03 13.31 -14.50
CA THR A 30 3.29 13.88 -13.18
C THR A 30 2.19 13.56 -12.15
N GLN A 31 1.23 12.71 -12.52
CA GLN A 31 0.09 12.36 -11.66
C GLN A 31 -0.35 10.91 -11.84
N VAL A 32 -0.58 10.22 -10.71
CA VAL A 32 -1.15 8.87 -10.68
C VAL A 32 -2.30 8.78 -9.68
N LEU A 33 -3.18 7.81 -9.91
CA LEU A 33 -4.22 7.40 -8.99
C LEU A 33 -3.87 6.02 -8.42
N ILE A 34 -3.74 5.92 -7.10
CA ILE A 34 -3.49 4.65 -6.40
C ILE A 34 -4.79 4.19 -5.76
N SER A 35 -5.23 2.99 -6.09
CA SER A 35 -6.47 2.40 -5.56
C SER A 35 -6.24 1.01 -4.99
N PHE A 36 -6.91 0.67 -3.89
CA PHE A 36 -6.87 -0.66 -3.29
C PHE A 36 -8.10 -0.88 -2.40
N SER A 37 -8.35 -2.14 -2.05
CA SER A 37 -9.43 -2.51 -1.15
C SER A 37 -8.95 -3.39 0.00
N THR A 38 -9.64 -3.28 1.13
CA THR A 38 -9.35 -3.99 2.36
C THR A 38 -10.54 -4.84 2.80
N GLN A 39 -10.27 -5.92 3.53
CA GLN A 39 -11.30 -6.87 3.93
C GLN A 39 -12.30 -6.26 4.94
N LYS A 40 -11.84 -5.32 5.76
CA LYS A 40 -12.62 -4.62 6.80
C LYS A 40 -12.45 -3.10 6.65
N PRO A 41 -13.40 -2.28 7.14
CA PRO A 41 -13.21 -0.85 7.22
C PRO A 41 -12.00 -0.48 8.08
N VAL A 42 -11.03 0.22 7.51
CA VAL A 42 -9.76 0.59 8.17
C VAL A 42 -9.32 1.98 7.77
N LYS A 43 -8.47 2.60 8.59
CA LYS A 43 -7.78 3.85 8.21
C LYS A 43 -6.49 3.49 7.51
N THR A 44 -6.08 4.29 6.53
CA THR A 44 -4.88 3.98 5.75
C THR A 44 -4.04 5.21 5.45
N THR A 45 -2.73 5.00 5.46
CA THR A 45 -1.74 5.96 4.97
C THR A 45 -0.81 5.27 3.97
N ILE A 46 -0.25 6.05 3.04
CA ILE A 46 0.76 5.59 2.09
C ILE A 46 2.04 6.38 2.34
N ARG A 47 3.15 5.67 2.55
CA ARG A 47 4.47 6.28 2.71
C ARG A 47 5.35 5.94 1.52
N PHE A 48 5.77 6.97 0.80
CA PHE A 48 6.78 6.90 -0.24
C PHE A 48 8.18 6.95 0.36
N THR A 49 9.08 6.10 -0.15
CA THR A 49 10.47 5.95 0.29
C THR A 49 11.50 6.10 -0.84
N LYS A 50 11.04 6.17 -2.10
CA LYS A 50 11.87 6.46 -3.27
C LYS A 50 11.08 7.29 -4.29
N GLY A 51 11.77 8.11 -5.07
CA GLY A 51 11.20 9.07 -6.03
C GLY A 51 10.69 10.34 -5.34
N GLN A 52 10.07 10.20 -4.17
CA GLN A 52 9.85 11.25 -3.18
C GLN A 52 9.82 10.63 -1.78
N ILE A 53 10.11 11.42 -0.74
CA ILE A 53 9.96 10.99 0.65
C ILE A 53 8.78 11.75 1.26
N LYS A 54 7.60 11.12 1.22
CA LYS A 54 6.35 11.76 1.66
C LYS A 54 5.34 10.73 2.13
N THR A 55 4.56 11.10 3.14
CA THR A 55 3.42 10.31 3.62
C THR A 55 2.13 11.00 3.24
N TYR A 56 1.17 10.22 2.75
CA TYR A 56 -0.17 10.66 2.40
C TYR A 56 -1.17 9.95 3.31
N GLU A 57 -2.06 10.72 3.91
CA GLU A 57 -3.27 10.16 4.48
C GLU A 57 -4.22 9.82 3.33
N VAL A 58 -4.64 8.55 3.26
CA VAL A 58 -5.53 8.07 2.19
C VAL A 58 -6.96 8.00 2.71
N SER A 59 -7.12 7.58 3.96
CA SER A 59 -8.41 7.36 4.57
C SER A 59 -8.35 7.67 6.07
N PRO A 60 -8.69 8.91 6.49
CA PRO A 60 -8.71 9.29 7.91
C PRO A 60 -9.80 8.56 8.71
N ALA A 61 -10.86 8.12 8.02
CA ALA A 61 -11.96 7.37 8.58
C ALA A 61 -11.96 5.93 8.03
N PRO A 62 -12.41 4.93 8.84
CA PRO A 62 -12.51 3.55 8.41
C PRO A 62 -13.35 3.37 7.15
N GLN A 63 -12.77 2.81 6.10
CA GLN A 63 -13.45 2.46 4.85
C GLN A 63 -12.81 1.21 4.22
N ASN A 64 -13.53 0.54 3.32
CA ASN A 64 -13.03 -0.65 2.62
C ASN A 64 -12.28 -0.31 1.32
N ASN A 65 -12.68 0.75 0.64
CA ASN A 65 -12.11 1.15 -0.64
C ASN A 65 -11.28 2.41 -0.42
N HIS A 66 -10.06 2.42 -0.92
CA HIS A 66 -9.11 3.49 -0.67
C HIS A 66 -8.61 4.05 -2.00
N LEU A 67 -8.55 5.38 -2.09
CA LEU A 67 -8.16 6.08 -3.30
C LEU A 67 -7.26 7.27 -2.96
N LEU A 68 -6.12 7.37 -3.62
CA LEU A 68 -5.17 8.48 -3.46
C LEU A 68 -4.77 9.04 -4.83
N SER A 69 -5.04 10.33 -5.06
CA SER A 69 -4.42 11.09 -6.15
C SER A 69 -3.05 11.59 -5.68
N VAL A 70 -1.99 11.24 -6.40
CA VAL A 70 -0.64 11.71 -6.12
C VAL A 70 -0.17 12.59 -7.27
N GLU A 71 0.06 13.86 -6.97
CA GLU A 71 0.46 14.90 -7.92
C GLU A 71 1.90 15.36 -7.67
N GLY A 72 2.45 16.12 -8.62
CA GLY A 72 3.80 16.68 -8.51
C GLY A 72 4.91 15.63 -8.66
N LEU A 73 4.61 14.52 -9.35
CA LEU A 73 5.60 13.50 -9.66
C LEU A 73 6.51 13.95 -10.81
N THR A 74 7.71 13.39 -10.87
CA THR A 74 8.65 13.56 -11.98
C THR A 74 8.36 12.46 -13.00
N SER A 75 8.26 12.81 -14.29
CA SER A 75 8.08 11.85 -15.39
C SER A 75 9.26 10.88 -15.50
N GLY A 76 9.01 9.65 -15.99
CA GLY A 76 10.02 8.61 -16.13
C GLY A 76 10.71 8.17 -14.84
N THR A 77 10.14 8.48 -13.67
CA THR A 77 10.77 8.27 -12.35
C THR A 77 10.14 7.09 -11.64
N GLN A 78 10.99 6.22 -11.08
CA GLN A 78 10.55 5.10 -10.27
C GLN A 78 10.24 5.55 -8.83
N TYR A 79 9.06 5.18 -8.36
CA TYR A 79 8.59 5.38 -7.00
C TYR A 79 8.48 4.06 -6.25
N ILE A 80 8.77 4.10 -4.94
CA ILE A 80 8.57 2.99 -4.02
C ILE A 80 7.73 3.50 -2.85
N TYR A 81 6.70 2.76 -2.47
CA TYR A 81 5.82 3.10 -1.37
C TYR A 81 5.34 1.86 -0.60
N ALA A 82 4.90 2.04 0.64
CA ALA A 82 4.22 1.02 1.42
C ALA A 82 2.92 1.59 2.01
N ILE A 83 1.94 0.72 2.26
CA ILE A 83 0.67 1.08 2.88
C ILE A 83 0.73 0.71 4.36
N SER A 84 0.37 1.66 5.21
CA SER A 84 0.09 1.41 6.62
C SER A 84 -1.43 1.33 6.82
N ILE A 85 -1.88 0.26 7.46
CA ILE A 85 -3.27 -0.06 7.71
C ILE A 85 -3.50 0.00 9.21
N ASP A 86 -4.30 0.96 9.67
CA ASP A 86 -4.73 1.05 11.06
C ASP A 86 -6.13 0.44 11.21
N THR A 87 -6.15 -0.67 11.94
CA THR A 87 -7.37 -1.45 12.23
C THR A 87 -8.08 -0.97 13.50
N GLY A 88 -7.56 0.06 14.18
CA GLY A 88 -8.02 0.53 15.49
C GLY A 88 -7.46 -0.26 16.67
N VAL A 89 -6.98 -1.49 16.45
CA VAL A 89 -6.32 -2.35 17.45
C VAL A 89 -4.83 -2.52 17.20
N LYS A 90 -4.42 -2.47 15.93
CA LYS A 90 -3.02 -2.54 15.52
C LYS A 90 -2.81 -1.82 14.18
N THR A 91 -1.57 -1.39 13.97
CA THR A 91 -1.09 -0.97 12.65
C THR A 91 -0.33 -2.10 11.97
N ILE A 92 -0.66 -2.35 10.71
CA ILE A 92 0.01 -3.34 9.85
C ILE A 92 0.63 -2.60 8.67
N ASN A 93 1.86 -2.94 8.33
CA ASN A 93 2.52 -2.41 7.14
C ASN A 93 2.61 -3.48 6.06
N THR A 94 2.35 -3.09 4.81
CA THR A 94 2.57 -3.97 3.67
C THR A 94 4.05 -4.09 3.33
N SER A 95 4.39 -5.08 2.51
CA SER A 95 5.59 -5.01 1.66
C SER A 95 5.56 -3.76 0.77
N ALA A 96 6.72 -3.37 0.25
CA ALA A 96 6.81 -2.24 -0.65
C ALA A 96 6.22 -2.56 -2.03
N TYR A 97 5.53 -1.58 -2.61
CA TYR A 97 5.04 -1.54 -3.98
C TYR A 97 5.87 -0.55 -4.80
N THR A 98 5.88 -0.72 -6.11
CA THR A 98 6.61 0.16 -7.02
C THR A 98 5.81 0.47 -8.28
N PHE A 99 6.01 1.66 -8.82
CA PHE A 99 5.58 2.05 -10.16
C PHE A 99 6.59 3.03 -10.75
N THR A 100 6.52 3.22 -12.07
CA THR A 100 7.27 4.25 -12.79
C THR A 100 6.26 5.14 -13.49
N THR A 101 6.43 6.45 -13.37
CA THR A 101 5.62 7.41 -14.14
C THR A 101 5.93 7.29 -15.64
N PRO A 102 4.96 7.56 -16.52
CA PRO A 102 5.19 7.61 -17.97
C PRO A 102 6.31 8.57 -18.36
#